data_AF-A0A183ENI5-F1
#
_entry.id   AF-A0A183ENI5-F1
#
_cell.length_a   1.000
_cell.length_b   1.000
_cell.length_c   1.000
_cell.angle_alpha   90.00
_cell.angle_beta   90.00
_cell.angle_gamma   90.00
#
_symmetry.space_group_name_H-M   'P 1'
#
loop_
_entity.id
_entity.type
_entity.pdbx_description
1 polymer ?
#
loop_
_entity_poly.entity_id
_entity_poly.type
_entity_poly.pdbx_seq_one_letter_code
_entity_poly.pdbx_strand_id
1 'polypeptide(L)'
;MSHLGRPDGMKKKEFTLEPVVPELKKTLGRQASTFSDVIFVNDCVGPEAEKATANPAPGSVILLENLRFYLEEEGKGVNEKGEKVKASKEDIEKFRTSLTKHGDVYVNDAFGTAHRAHSSMVGVKLDQRATGFLMKKELDYFAKALDNPVPPFLAILGGAKVADKIQLIRNLLDKVSCSPFSL
;
A
#
# COMPACT_ATOMS: atom_id res chain seq x y z
N MET A 1 -3.27 1.16 7.94
CA MET A 1 -3.56 -0.19 7.38
C MET A 1 -2.38 -0.62 6.52
N SER A 2 -1.99 -1.89 6.52
CA SER A 2 -0.86 -2.39 5.71
C SER A 2 -0.99 -3.89 5.42
N HIS A 3 -0.02 -4.45 4.71
CA HIS A 3 0.13 -5.89 4.52
C HIS A 3 1.60 -6.32 4.71
N LEU A 4 1.79 -7.58 5.06
CA LEU A 4 3.11 -8.22 5.16
C LEU A 4 3.08 -9.56 4.40
N GLY A 5 4.10 -9.81 3.58
CA GLY A 5 4.27 -11.08 2.87
C GLY A 5 3.14 -11.44 1.91
N ARG A 6 2.93 -12.75 1.74
CA ARG A 6 1.91 -13.35 0.87
C ARG A 6 1.12 -14.41 1.64
N PRO A 7 0.19 -13.98 2.51
CA PRO A 7 -0.68 -14.90 3.25
C PRO A 7 -1.78 -15.54 2.38
N ASP A 8 -1.99 -15.05 1.15
CA ASP A 8 -2.96 -15.56 0.18
C ASP A 8 -4.41 -15.63 0.69
N GLY A 9 -4.84 -14.66 1.51
CA GLY A 9 -6.19 -14.62 2.07
C GLY A 9 -6.42 -15.53 3.28
N MET A 10 -5.33 -16.01 3.91
CA MET A 10 -5.38 -16.87 5.09
C MET A 10 -4.72 -16.19 6.29
N LYS A 11 -5.35 -16.27 7.46
CA LYS A 11 -4.76 -15.77 8.72
C LYS A 11 -3.59 -16.66 9.15
N LYS A 12 -2.36 -16.23 8.85
CA LYS A 12 -1.13 -16.93 9.20
C LYS A 12 -0.31 -16.10 10.18
N LYS A 13 -0.01 -16.67 11.34
CA LYS A 13 0.73 -15.99 12.42
C LYS A 13 2.11 -15.46 11.96
N GLU A 14 2.77 -16.14 11.02
CA GLU A 14 4.05 -15.70 10.47
C GLU A 14 4.00 -14.36 9.72
N PHE A 15 2.81 -13.94 9.27
CA PHE A 15 2.59 -12.68 8.54
C PHE A 15 1.79 -11.67 9.36
N THR A 16 1.65 -11.84 10.67
CA THR A 16 1.04 -10.83 11.53
C THR A 16 1.86 -9.54 11.56
N LEU A 17 1.19 -8.40 11.67
CA LEU A 17 1.80 -7.08 11.87
C LEU A 17 2.10 -6.77 13.35
N GLU A 18 1.69 -7.63 14.29
CA GLU A 18 1.96 -7.45 15.72
C GLU A 18 3.45 -7.14 16.03
N PRO A 19 4.45 -7.81 15.41
CA PRO A 19 5.86 -7.54 15.69
C PRO A 19 6.34 -6.15 15.23
N VAL A 20 5.57 -5.44 14.40
CA VAL A 20 5.86 -4.07 13.96
C VAL A 20 5.53 -3.06 15.06
N VAL A 21 4.61 -3.39 15.96
CA VAL A 21 4.09 -2.50 17.00
C VAL A 21 5.20 -1.94 17.91
N PRO A 22 6.14 -2.75 18.46
CA PRO A 22 7.20 -2.22 19.33
C PRO A 22 8.12 -1.22 18.61
N GLU A 23 8.49 -1.50 17.36
CA GLU A 23 9.37 -0.59 16.60
C GLU A 23 8.63 0.69 16.18
N LEU A 24 7.33 0.59 15.87
CA LEU A 24 6.49 1.75 15.60
C LEU A 24 6.36 2.64 16.83
N LYS A 25 6.09 2.06 18.02
CA LYS A 25 6.06 2.80 19.31
C LYS A 25 7.39 3.51 19.57
N LYS A 26 8.52 2.80 19.41
CA LYS A 26 9.86 3.36 19.61
C LYS A 26 10.18 4.50 18.65
N THR A 27 9.74 4.40 17.40
CA THR A 27 10.01 5.44 16.39
C THR A 27 9.15 6.67 16.61
N LEU A 28 7.86 6.49 16.90
CA LEU A 28 6.95 7.58 17.21
C LEU A 28 7.33 8.30 18.51
N GLY A 29 7.64 7.56 19.58
CA GLY A 29 8.05 8.12 20.86
C GLY A 29 9.37 8.91 20.81
N ARG A 30 10.25 8.64 19.85
CA ARG A 30 11.45 9.45 19.58
C ARG A 30 11.14 10.76 18.86
N GLN A 31 10.12 10.76 18.00
CA GLN A 31 9.80 11.90 17.14
C GLN A 31 8.82 12.89 17.76
N ALA A 32 7.88 12.42 18.57
CA ALA A 32 6.92 13.28 19.25
C ALA A 32 6.43 12.66 20.56
N SER A 33 6.57 13.41 21.66
CA SER A 33 6.13 13.02 23.01
C SER A 33 4.61 12.86 23.15
N THR A 34 3.85 13.28 22.14
CA THR A 34 2.39 13.16 22.07
C THR A 34 1.93 11.72 21.73
N PHE A 35 2.78 10.92 21.07
CA PHE A 35 2.45 9.55 20.69
C PHE A 35 3.03 8.57 21.70
N SER A 36 2.31 8.34 22.80
CA SER A 36 2.76 7.44 23.86
C SER A 36 2.40 5.97 23.62
N ASP A 37 1.41 5.69 22.75
CA ASP A 37 0.93 4.33 22.54
C ASP A 37 0.49 4.04 21.11
N VAL A 38 0.65 2.78 20.72
CA VAL A 38 0.15 2.21 19.47
C VAL A 38 -0.74 1.03 19.83
N ILE A 39 -2.01 1.15 19.49
CA ILE A 39 -3.02 0.12 19.73
C ILE A 39 -2.99 -0.83 18.55
N PHE A 40 -2.75 -2.11 18.81
CA PHE A 40 -2.85 -3.16 17.81
C PHE A 40 -4.25 -3.77 17.86
N VAL A 41 -4.86 -3.93 16.69
CA VAL A 41 -6.15 -4.63 16.55
C VAL A 41 -5.90 -5.89 15.74
N ASN A 42 -6.36 -7.03 16.27
CA ASN A 42 -6.13 -8.36 15.66
C ASN A 42 -6.89 -8.59 14.35
N ASP A 43 -7.62 -7.58 13.90
CA ASP A 43 -8.38 -7.59 12.67
C ASP A 43 -8.34 -6.22 11.98
N CYS A 44 -8.66 -6.20 10.69
CA CYS A 44 -8.70 -4.99 9.88
C CYS A 44 -10.11 -4.62 9.41
N VAL A 45 -11.10 -5.47 9.65
CA VAL A 45 -12.51 -5.24 9.36
C VAL A 45 -13.38 -5.86 10.44
N GLY A 46 -14.67 -5.52 10.45
CA GLY A 46 -15.64 -6.06 11.38
C GLY A 46 -15.73 -5.29 12.71
N PRO A 47 -16.57 -5.78 13.66
CA PRO A 47 -17.02 -4.98 14.79
C PRO A 47 -15.91 -4.57 15.76
N GLU A 48 -14.87 -5.40 15.92
CA GLU A 48 -13.71 -5.06 16.77
C GLU A 48 -12.92 -3.89 16.18
N ALA A 49 -12.57 -3.96 14.89
CA ALA A 49 -11.82 -2.91 14.20
C ALA A 49 -12.62 -1.62 14.05
N GLU A 50 -13.90 -1.73 13.71
CA GLU A 50 -14.82 -0.58 13.65
C GLU A 50 -14.95 0.09 15.02
N LYS A 51 -15.12 -0.67 16.10
CA LYS A 51 -15.21 -0.12 17.46
C LYS A 51 -13.92 0.55 17.91
N ALA A 52 -12.76 -0.04 17.61
CA ALA A 52 -11.46 0.53 17.97
C ALA A 52 -11.20 1.87 17.28
N THR A 53 -11.69 2.03 16.04
CA THR A 53 -11.47 3.22 15.22
C THR A 53 -12.57 4.28 15.33
N ALA A 54 -13.73 3.96 15.91
CA ALA A 54 -14.88 4.86 15.95
C ALA A 54 -14.67 6.14 16.78
N ASN A 55 -13.98 6.06 17.92
CA ASN A 55 -13.73 7.23 18.77
C ASN A 55 -12.47 7.06 19.63
N PRO A 56 -11.28 6.98 19.01
CA PRO A 56 -10.03 6.91 19.76
C PRO A 56 -9.70 8.25 20.41
N ALA A 57 -8.96 8.22 21.52
CA ALA A 57 -8.47 9.45 22.13
C ALA A 57 -7.60 10.24 21.13
N PRO A 58 -7.67 11.58 21.11
CA PRO A 58 -6.84 12.39 20.22
C PRO A 58 -5.34 12.05 20.33
N GLY A 59 -4.68 11.88 19.20
CA GLY A 59 -3.27 11.47 19.14
C GLY A 59 -3.05 9.95 19.25
N SER A 60 -4.09 9.12 19.38
CA SER A 60 -3.93 7.67 19.35
C SER A 60 -3.50 7.18 17.96
N VAL A 61 -2.59 6.20 17.95
CA VAL A 61 -2.20 5.50 16.71
C VAL A 61 -2.73 4.08 16.78
N ILE A 62 -3.50 3.67 15.77
CA ILE A 62 -4.06 2.32 15.66
C ILE A 62 -3.44 1.61 14.47
N LEU A 63 -2.85 0.44 14.74
CA LEU A 63 -2.38 -0.48 13.72
C LEU A 63 -3.36 -1.65 13.59
N LEU A 64 -4.08 -1.67 12.47
CA LEU A 64 -4.91 -2.81 12.08
C LEU A 64 -4.05 -3.95 11.55
N GLU A 65 -4.55 -5.19 11.70
CA GLU A 65 -3.89 -6.40 11.23
C GLU A 65 -3.75 -6.42 9.68
N ASN A 66 -2.93 -7.35 9.18
CA ASN A 66 -2.59 -7.56 7.79
C ASN A 66 -3.82 -7.68 6.87
N LEU A 67 -3.98 -6.71 5.97
CA LEU A 67 -5.07 -6.66 4.99
C LEU A 67 -5.14 -7.91 4.10
N ARG A 68 -4.00 -8.54 3.79
CA ARG A 68 -3.97 -9.74 2.93
C ARG A 68 -4.40 -11.03 3.64
N PHE A 69 -4.75 -10.97 4.92
CA PHE A 69 -5.49 -12.05 5.57
C PHE A 69 -6.90 -12.20 5.01
N TYR A 70 -7.40 -11.18 4.30
CA TYR A 70 -8.66 -11.20 3.57
C TYR A 70 -8.39 -11.33 2.09
N LEU A 71 -8.98 -12.34 1.45
CA LEU A 71 -8.81 -12.56 0.00
C LEU A 71 -9.47 -11.44 -0.83
N GLU A 72 -10.40 -10.70 -0.22
CA GLU A 72 -11.07 -9.50 -0.74
C GLU A 72 -10.09 -8.34 -0.98
N GLU A 73 -8.92 -8.33 -0.33
CA GLU A 73 -7.89 -7.32 -0.56
C GLU A 73 -7.28 -7.44 -1.96
N GLU A 74 -6.83 -8.65 -2.34
CA GLU A 74 -6.23 -8.92 -3.66
C GLU A 74 -7.27 -9.40 -4.69
N GLY A 75 -8.50 -9.69 -4.26
CA GLY A 75 -9.60 -10.28 -5.05
C GLY A 75 -9.40 -11.77 -5.36
N LYS A 76 -8.32 -12.37 -4.86
CA LYS A 76 -7.94 -13.76 -5.07
C LYS A 76 -7.11 -14.25 -3.89
N GLY A 77 -7.15 -15.54 -3.64
CA GLY A 77 -6.40 -16.18 -2.57
C GLY A 77 -6.36 -17.69 -2.74
N VAL A 78 -6.08 -18.37 -1.64
CA VAL A 78 -5.98 -19.82 -1.57
C VAL A 78 -6.85 -20.31 -0.41
N ASN A 79 -7.66 -21.35 -0.63
CA ASN A 79 -8.45 -21.96 0.45
C ASN A 79 -7.58 -22.91 1.31
N GLU A 80 -8.17 -23.48 2.36
CA GLU A 80 -7.51 -24.45 3.24
C GLU A 80 -6.95 -25.68 2.50
N LYS A 81 -7.48 -26.01 1.32
CA LYS A 81 -7.05 -27.13 0.48
C LYS A 81 -5.93 -26.78 -0.50
N GLY A 82 -5.46 -25.53 -0.53
CA GLY A 82 -4.43 -25.09 -1.46
C GLY A 82 -4.96 -24.67 -2.85
N GLU A 83 -6.27 -24.61 -3.03
CA GLU A 83 -6.90 -24.28 -4.31
C GLU A 83 -7.07 -22.77 -4.47
N LYS A 84 -6.88 -22.26 -5.69
CA LYS A 84 -7.05 -20.83 -6.00
C LYS A 84 -8.53 -20.46 -5.95
N VAL A 85 -8.87 -19.51 -5.09
CA VAL A 85 -10.23 -18.97 -4.95
C VAL A 85 -10.22 -17.48 -5.33
N LYS A 86 -11.35 -17.00 -5.85
CA LYS A 86 -11.59 -15.58 -6.11
C LYS A 86 -12.68 -15.07 -5.19
N ALA A 87 -12.51 -13.86 -4.68
CA ALA A 87 -13.56 -13.21 -3.91
C ALA A 87 -14.74 -12.89 -4.82
N SER A 88 -15.96 -12.99 -4.28
CA SER A 88 -17.13 -12.47 -4.96
C SER A 88 -17.06 -10.94 -5.01
N LYS A 89 -17.73 -10.33 -5.99
CA LYS A 89 -17.79 -8.86 -6.07
C LYS A 89 -18.50 -8.26 -4.86
N GLU A 90 -19.48 -8.96 -4.32
CA GLU A 90 -20.25 -8.53 -3.15
C GLU A 90 -19.39 -8.52 -1.89
N ASP A 91 -18.55 -9.52 -1.69
CA ASP A 91 -17.66 -9.60 -0.53
C ASP A 91 -16.55 -8.56 -0.61
N ILE A 92 -16.00 -8.32 -1.81
CA ILE A 92 -15.07 -7.20 -2.04
C ILE A 92 -15.73 -5.86 -1.67
N GLU A 93 -16.97 -5.62 -2.09
CA GLU A 93 -17.65 -4.35 -1.79
C GLU A 93 -17.95 -4.21 -0.30
N LYS A 94 -18.35 -5.28 0.39
CA LYS A 94 -18.52 -5.29 1.85
C LYS A 94 -17.21 -4.99 2.57
N PHE A 95 -16.12 -5.61 2.15
CA PHE A 95 -14.78 -5.38 2.71
C PHE A 95 -14.36 -3.92 2.52
N ARG A 96 -14.51 -3.37 1.32
CA ARG A 96 -14.23 -1.96 1.00
C ARG A 96 -15.08 -0.99 1.82
N THR A 97 -16.35 -1.31 2.02
CA THR A 97 -17.26 -0.53 2.86
C THR A 97 -16.75 -0.52 4.31
N SER A 98 -16.34 -1.68 4.83
CA SER A 98 -15.75 -1.77 6.18
C SER A 98 -14.47 -0.94 6.29
N LEU A 99 -13.57 -1.01 5.31
CA LEU A 99 -12.35 -0.20 5.31
C LEU A 99 -12.63 1.31 5.29
N THR A 100 -13.68 1.71 4.56
CA THR A 100 -14.10 3.11 4.44
C THR A 100 -14.61 3.67 5.77
N LYS A 101 -15.19 2.85 6.65
CA LYS A 101 -15.70 3.30 7.96
C LYS A 101 -14.61 3.69 8.96
N HIS A 102 -13.34 3.36 8.72
CA HIS A 102 -12.27 3.59 9.69
C HIS A 102 -11.84 5.06 9.83
N GLY A 103 -12.34 5.96 8.99
CA GLY A 103 -12.05 7.38 9.15
C GLY A 103 -12.72 8.25 8.10
N ASP A 104 -12.49 9.56 8.22
CA ASP A 104 -13.11 10.57 7.38
C ASP A 104 -12.23 10.99 6.20
N VAL A 105 -10.91 10.77 6.31
CA VAL A 105 -9.90 11.11 5.31
C VAL A 105 -9.03 9.89 5.02
N TYR A 106 -8.79 9.62 3.74
CA TYR A 106 -7.87 8.56 3.32
C TYR A 106 -6.55 9.15 2.82
N VAL A 107 -5.45 8.69 3.40
CA VAL A 107 -4.09 9.06 2.97
C VAL A 107 -3.34 7.82 2.52
N ASN A 108 -2.93 7.79 1.25
CA ASN A 108 -2.12 6.70 0.71
C ASN A 108 -0.63 7.09 0.71
N ASP A 109 0.17 6.36 1.47
CA ASP A 109 1.63 6.53 1.49
C ASP A 109 2.40 5.28 1.03
N ALA A 110 1.72 4.38 0.29
CA ALA A 110 2.23 3.09 -0.13
C ALA A 110 2.44 3.02 -1.67
N PHE A 111 3.41 3.77 -2.19
CA PHE A 111 3.71 3.80 -3.64
C PHE A 111 3.99 2.41 -4.23
N GLY A 112 4.69 1.55 -3.49
CA GLY A 112 5.03 0.19 -3.93
C GLY A 112 3.81 -0.69 -4.26
N THR A 113 2.61 -0.36 -3.76
CA THR A 113 1.36 -1.05 -4.08
C THR A 113 0.44 -0.28 -5.02
N ALA A 114 0.77 0.96 -5.39
CA ALA A 114 -0.08 1.81 -6.21
C ALA A 114 -0.37 1.25 -7.62
N HIS A 115 0.49 0.37 -8.13
CA HIS A 115 0.30 -0.32 -9.41
C HIS A 115 -0.79 -1.42 -9.37
N ARG A 116 -1.37 -1.72 -8.20
CA ARG A 116 -2.35 -2.79 -8.01
C ARG A 116 -3.72 -2.23 -7.68
N ALA A 117 -4.75 -2.75 -8.35
CA ALA A 117 -6.15 -2.41 -8.09
C ALA A 117 -6.75 -3.15 -6.87
N HIS A 118 -6.00 -3.19 -5.77
CA HIS A 118 -6.43 -3.85 -4.53
C HIS A 118 -7.45 -3.01 -3.76
N SER A 119 -8.20 -3.64 -2.86
CA SER A 119 -9.26 -2.98 -2.10
C SER A 119 -8.77 -1.80 -1.25
N SER A 120 -7.63 -1.91 -0.58
CA SER A 120 -7.04 -0.78 0.14
C SER A 120 -6.61 0.39 -0.75
N MET A 121 -6.25 0.14 -2.01
CA MET A 121 -5.75 1.16 -2.93
C MET A 121 -6.87 1.94 -3.63
N VAL A 122 -7.90 1.24 -4.11
CA VAL A 122 -8.97 1.83 -4.94
C VAL A 122 -10.36 1.74 -4.31
N GLY A 123 -10.50 1.00 -3.22
CA GLY A 123 -11.79 0.66 -2.63
C GLY A 123 -12.23 1.55 -1.48
N VAL A 124 -11.34 2.38 -0.92
CA VAL A 124 -11.71 3.35 0.13
C VAL A 124 -12.41 4.54 -0.52
N LYS A 125 -13.71 4.70 -0.23
CA LYS A 125 -14.59 5.70 -0.84
C LYS A 125 -14.87 6.84 0.14
N LEU A 126 -13.88 7.70 0.34
CA LEU A 126 -14.01 8.94 1.11
C LEU A 126 -13.89 10.15 0.19
N ASP A 127 -14.57 11.24 0.56
CA ASP A 127 -14.54 12.49 -0.21
C ASP A 127 -13.14 13.07 -0.28
N GLN A 128 -12.40 13.00 0.84
CA GLN A 128 -11.03 13.47 0.94
C GLN A 128 -10.04 12.31 0.82
N ARG A 129 -9.29 12.29 -0.29
CA ARG A 129 -8.22 11.34 -0.57
C ARG A 129 -6.95 12.07 -0.93
N ALA A 130 -5.88 11.82 -0.19
CA ALA A 130 -4.59 12.47 -0.36
C ALA A 130 -3.45 11.44 -0.47
N THR A 131 -2.31 11.90 -0.97
CA THR A 131 -1.06 11.15 -0.91
C THR A 131 -0.28 11.56 0.33
N GLY A 132 0.37 10.59 0.97
CA GLY A 132 1.33 10.85 2.03
C GLY A 132 2.63 11.43 1.45
N PHE A 133 3.58 11.74 2.34
CA PHE A 133 4.83 12.39 1.93
C PHE A 133 5.74 11.50 1.08
N LEU A 134 5.79 10.19 1.35
CA LEU A 134 6.58 9.26 0.54
C LEU A 134 5.98 9.15 -0.85
N MET A 135 4.67 8.92 -0.94
CA MET A 135 3.98 8.81 -2.23
C MET A 135 4.05 10.13 -3.02
N LYS A 136 3.87 11.28 -2.36
CA LYS A 136 4.05 12.59 -2.99
C LYS A 136 5.46 12.75 -3.54
N LYS A 137 6.48 12.42 -2.76
CA LYS A 137 7.89 12.51 -3.20
C LYS A 137 8.12 11.67 -4.44
N GLU A 138 7.70 10.40 -4.44
CA GLU A 138 7.83 9.52 -5.61
C GLU A 138 7.15 10.14 -6.84
N LEU A 139 5.90 10.59 -6.71
CA LEU A 139 5.17 11.24 -7.80
C LEU A 139 5.86 12.51 -8.32
N ASP A 140 6.37 13.37 -7.43
CA ASP A 140 7.07 14.60 -7.80
C ASP A 140 8.37 14.30 -8.58
N TYR A 141 9.11 13.26 -8.19
CA TYR A 141 10.31 12.83 -8.91
C TYR A 141 9.97 12.22 -10.28
N PHE A 142 8.94 11.37 -10.34
CA PHE A 142 8.51 10.79 -11.61
C PHE A 142 7.94 11.84 -12.57
N ALA A 143 7.15 12.79 -12.10
CA ALA A 143 6.60 13.87 -12.92
C ALA A 143 7.72 14.73 -13.54
N LYS A 144 8.76 15.04 -12.77
CA LYS A 144 9.95 15.74 -13.30
C LYS A 144 10.68 14.95 -14.38
N ALA A 145 10.74 13.63 -14.28
CA ALA A 145 11.43 12.79 -15.26
C ALA A 145 10.56 12.43 -16.48
N LEU A 146 9.24 12.35 -16.30
CA LEU A 146 8.32 11.84 -17.32
C LEU A 146 7.54 12.94 -18.02
N ASP A 147 7.10 13.99 -17.34
CA ASP A 147 6.19 14.98 -17.95
C ASP A 147 6.96 16.14 -18.56
N ASN A 148 7.91 16.70 -17.82
CA ASN A 148 8.76 17.81 -18.28
C ASN A 148 10.23 17.59 -17.87
N PRO A 149 10.93 16.61 -18.45
CA PRO A 149 12.34 16.38 -18.15
C PRO A 149 13.18 17.59 -18.56
N VAL A 150 13.96 18.13 -17.62
CA VAL A 150 14.93 19.20 -17.91
C VAL A 150 16.09 18.61 -18.72
N PRO A 151 16.34 19.07 -19.96
CA PRO A 151 17.45 18.56 -20.75
C PRO A 151 18.81 18.99 -20.19
N PRO A 152 19.87 18.17 -20.34
CA PRO A 152 19.86 16.84 -20.95
C PRO A 152 19.29 15.76 -20.02
N PHE A 153 18.31 14.98 -20.50
CA PHE A 153 17.76 13.85 -19.75
C PHE A 153 18.42 12.54 -20.18
N LEU A 154 19.09 11.89 -19.22
CA LEU A 154 19.81 10.63 -19.38
C LEU A 154 19.11 9.51 -18.59
N ALA A 155 18.77 8.41 -19.25
CA ALA A 155 18.30 7.19 -18.62
C ALA A 155 19.38 6.11 -18.61
N ILE A 156 19.73 5.59 -17.43
CA ILE A 156 20.69 4.49 -17.27
C ILE A 156 19.91 3.19 -17.03
N LEU A 157 20.03 2.22 -17.93
CA LEU A 157 19.31 0.95 -17.87
C LEU A 157 20.30 -0.22 -17.78
N GLY A 158 20.37 -0.91 -16.63
CA GLY A 158 21.31 -2.04 -16.40
C GLY A 158 20.61 -3.28 -15.84
N GLY A 159 20.98 -4.48 -16.29
CA GLY A 159 20.38 -5.77 -15.86
C GLY A 159 20.45 -6.87 -16.93
N ALA A 160 20.38 -8.14 -16.51
CA ALA A 160 20.81 -9.30 -17.31
C ALA A 160 19.93 -9.64 -18.53
N LYS A 161 18.62 -9.32 -18.50
CA LYS A 161 17.68 -9.65 -19.57
C LYS A 161 17.14 -8.39 -20.22
N VAL A 162 17.41 -8.23 -21.52
CA VAL A 162 16.92 -7.10 -22.32
C VAL A 162 15.40 -7.19 -22.54
N ALA A 163 14.87 -8.41 -22.67
CA ALA A 163 13.45 -8.67 -22.95
C ALA A 163 12.50 -8.01 -21.95
N ASP A 164 12.83 -8.08 -20.64
CA ASP A 164 12.01 -7.53 -19.55
C ASP A 164 11.95 -5.99 -19.57
N LYS A 165 12.79 -5.34 -20.38
CA LYS A 165 12.98 -3.89 -20.42
C LYS A 165 12.51 -3.25 -21.71
N ILE A 166 12.04 -4.02 -22.68
CA ILE A 166 11.63 -3.49 -23.99
C ILE A 166 10.53 -2.44 -23.83
N GLN A 167 9.54 -2.69 -22.96
CA GLN A 167 8.47 -1.72 -22.69
C GLN A 167 9.00 -0.44 -22.04
N LEU A 168 9.93 -0.58 -21.08
CA LEU A 168 10.55 0.56 -20.40
C LEU A 168 11.37 1.41 -21.38
N ILE A 169 12.18 0.78 -22.23
CA ILE A 169 12.97 1.46 -23.26
C ILE A 169 12.04 2.22 -24.21
N ARG A 170 10.99 1.56 -24.74
CA ARG A 170 10.02 2.21 -25.63
C ARG A 170 9.38 3.45 -25.01
N ASN A 171 9.00 3.37 -23.73
CA ASN A 171 8.39 4.50 -23.03
C ASN A 171 9.35 5.66 -22.72
N LEU A 172 10.66 5.37 -22.60
CA LEU A 172 11.68 6.38 -22.30
C LEU A 172 12.32 6.98 -23.55
N LEU A 173 12.32 6.28 -24.69
CA LEU A 173 12.89 6.77 -25.96
C LEU A 173 12.30 8.10 -26.40
N ASP A 174 11.00 8.31 -26.18
CA ASP A 174 10.30 9.54 -26.54
C ASP A 174 10.63 10.73 -25.60
N LYS A 175 11.37 10.48 -24.51
CA LYS A 175 11.62 11.45 -23.43
C LYS A 175 13.09 11.78 -23.23
N VAL A 176 14.01 10.89 -23.59
CA VAL A 176 15.47 11.06 -23.39
C VAL A 176 16.10 11.93 -24.47
N SER A 177 16.96 12.87 -24.06
CA SER A 177 17.67 13.76 -24.98
C SER A 177 18.94 13.13 -25.55
N CYS A 178 19.51 12.16 -24.83
CA CYS A 178 20.69 11.44 -25.27
C CYS A 178 20.55 9.97 -24.86
N SER A 179 20.67 9.08 -25.84
CA SER A 179 20.63 7.64 -25.63
C SER A 179 22.04 7.08 -25.74
N PRO A 180 22.75 6.75 -24.64
CA PRO A 180 24.02 6.05 -24.72
C PRO A 180 23.74 4.55 -24.89
N PHE A 181 23.16 4.15 -26.03
CA PHE A 181 23.27 2.77 -26.48
C PHE A 181 24.67 2.64 -27.11
N SER A 182 25.70 2.39 -26.30
CA SER A 182 26.86 1.65 -26.79
C SER A 182 26.50 0.17 -26.67
N LEU A 183 26.15 -0.44 -27.81
CA LEU A 183 26.15 -1.89 -27.96
C LEU A 183 27.55 -2.45 -27.72
#